data_AF-A0AAD7BVB0-F1
#
_entry.id   AF-A0AAD7BVB0-F1
#
_cell.length_a   1.000
_cell.length_b   1.000
_cell.length_c   1.000
_cell.angle_alpha   90.00
_cell.angle_beta   90.00
_cell.angle_gamma   90.00
#
_symmetry.space_group_name_H-M   'P 1'
#
loop_
_entity.id
_entity.type
_entity.pdbx_description
1 polymer ?
#
loop_
_entity_poly.entity_id
_entity_poly.type
_entity_poly.pdbx_seq_one_letter_code
_entity_poly.pdbx_strand_id
1 'polypeptide(L)'
;MLSAYLRHHYPRPKLAQDTATRSTSSTIQAAPFKTFVYIGTLSFFLHPPAFLSACKEWAAGGMFSFWILSDLVIVVRGLTGRDIFYSKGMDFLSGYKLLNPQLKDFLPHTQLKEDQTWGPVLASFSRTGLLEKHYATVLNAIVACHESWGGQGSVDLFKSMNQMVFAISLPLCGCQHLASNPKTVATLINIFDRLDDGATPSALLFPWVPTPARVRRFLAGIQLYRMTKSLVEFERQRSDIDEEDPLQDLIKQNYPVSEVARIIASILFASVVNTANVFAWALVYLEHHAEWKARVLAEVATFLRENDLENSTSLVNAMAGVPLDVLDEKLPSIELVVNEVLRFQLGPFIRRNIGGDIVQDGVHIKNGAFIMFHAADLHHNPDIFPNPDRFDPERFLPEEVEGRKIHGTSFVGFGAGRHACVGKRLALLEIKMMLVLLVAKYDFTIADETGASLRRIPSPNVVQLFKLPEPERPVHIQYRARKGHSTY
;
A
#
# COMPACT_ATOMS: atom_id res chain seq x y z
N MET A 1 -25.37 23.09 16.16
CA MET A 1 -25.39 22.00 15.15
C MET A 1 -24.24 21.01 15.32
N LEU A 2 -22.97 21.41 15.16
CA LEU A 2 -21.79 20.53 15.28
C LEU A 2 -21.79 19.68 16.57
N SER A 3 -22.02 20.31 17.73
CA SER A 3 -22.07 19.62 19.03
C SER A 3 -23.20 18.59 19.17
N ALA A 4 -24.32 18.76 18.46
CA ALA A 4 -25.46 17.83 18.50
C ALA A 4 -25.20 16.63 17.57
N TYR A 5 -24.64 16.87 16.38
CA TYR A 5 -24.22 15.81 15.47
C TYR A 5 -23.11 14.95 16.08
N LEU A 6 -22.07 15.57 16.63
CA LEU A 6 -20.96 14.86 17.29
C LEU A 6 -21.47 13.99 18.45
N ARG A 7 -22.43 14.48 19.24
CA ARG A 7 -23.08 13.70 20.30
C ARG A 7 -23.89 12.51 19.78
N HIS A 8 -24.52 12.63 18.62
CA HIS A 8 -25.37 11.60 18.03
C HIS A 8 -24.54 10.49 17.36
N HIS A 9 -23.49 10.86 16.61
CA HIS A 9 -22.68 9.90 15.83
C HIS A 9 -21.44 9.39 16.56
N TYR A 10 -20.90 10.16 17.50
CA TYR A 10 -19.76 9.79 18.34
C TYR A 10 -20.19 9.85 19.81
N PRO A 11 -21.03 8.89 20.27
CA PRO A 11 -21.48 8.86 21.65
C PRO A 11 -20.27 8.94 22.58
N ARG A 12 -20.42 9.60 23.74
CA ARG A 12 -19.33 9.72 24.72
C ARG A 12 -18.71 8.34 24.92
N PRO A 13 -17.37 8.21 24.88
CA PRO A 13 -16.72 6.94 25.09
C PRO A 13 -17.25 6.31 26.39
N LYS A 14 -17.97 5.19 26.29
CA LYS A 14 -18.48 4.42 27.43
C LYS A 14 -17.36 3.79 28.27
N LEU A 15 -16.10 4.09 27.97
CA LEU A 15 -14.92 3.63 28.72
C LEU A 15 -14.15 4.76 29.46
N ALA A 16 -14.59 6.02 29.39
CA ALA A 16 -13.75 7.15 29.81
C ALA A 16 -14.05 7.75 31.20
N GLN A 17 -14.63 6.99 32.13
CA GLN A 17 -14.63 7.39 33.56
C GLN A 17 -13.69 6.55 34.43
N ASP A 18 -13.31 5.33 34.02
CA ASP A 18 -12.40 4.50 34.82
C ASP A 18 -10.99 4.35 34.22
N THR A 19 -10.79 4.57 32.92
CA THR A 19 -9.47 4.36 32.28
C THR A 19 -8.57 5.60 32.28
N ALA A 20 -9.13 6.81 32.31
CA ALA A 20 -8.33 8.04 32.32
C ALA A 20 -7.76 8.39 33.71
N THR A 21 -8.25 7.76 34.77
CA THR A 21 -7.83 8.08 36.15
C THR A 21 -7.39 6.88 36.98
N ARG A 22 -7.67 5.61 36.62
CA ARG A 22 -7.32 4.46 37.49
C ARG A 22 -6.90 3.13 36.83
N SER A 23 -6.60 3.03 35.53
CA SER A 23 -6.34 1.70 34.93
C SER A 23 -5.45 1.68 33.67
N THR A 24 -4.60 2.68 33.44
CA THR A 24 -3.41 2.48 32.60
C THR A 24 -2.27 2.04 33.51
N SER A 25 -1.61 0.93 33.20
CA SER A 25 -0.40 0.54 33.94
C SER A 25 0.61 1.69 33.95
N SER A 26 1.57 1.68 34.87
CA SER A 26 2.67 2.67 34.94
C SER A 26 3.45 2.87 33.62
N THR A 27 3.21 2.01 32.63
CA THR A 27 3.92 1.92 31.35
C THR A 27 3.27 2.71 30.21
N ILE A 28 1.97 3.08 30.28
CA ILE A 28 1.28 3.84 29.20
C ILE A 28 0.91 5.24 29.69
N GLN A 29 1.52 6.26 29.10
CA GLN A 29 1.28 7.67 29.46
C GLN A 29 0.20 8.31 28.58
N ALA A 30 -0.61 9.22 29.12
CA ALA A 30 -1.45 10.07 28.28
C ALA A 30 -0.56 11.11 27.58
N ALA A 31 -0.65 11.21 26.25
CA ALA A 31 0.12 12.21 25.53
C ALA A 31 -0.31 13.63 25.91
N PRO A 32 0.61 14.61 25.97
CA PRO A 32 0.34 15.98 26.40
C PRO A 32 -0.43 16.79 25.34
N PHE A 33 -1.07 16.14 24.37
CA PHE A 33 -1.79 16.82 23.32
C PHE A 33 -3.11 17.40 23.82
N LYS A 34 -3.41 18.62 23.38
CA LYS A 34 -4.70 19.26 23.66
C LYS A 34 -5.82 18.42 23.05
N THR A 35 -6.63 17.83 23.93
CA THR A 35 -7.75 16.97 23.57
C THR A 35 -9.06 17.73 23.74
N PHE A 36 -9.91 17.70 22.72
CA PHE A 36 -11.22 18.32 22.74
C PHE A 36 -12.32 17.25 22.77
N VAL A 37 -13.35 17.48 23.56
CA VAL A 37 -14.47 16.54 23.69
C VAL A 37 -15.10 16.29 22.30
N TYR A 38 -15.26 15.01 21.93
CA TYR A 38 -15.77 14.49 20.64
C TYR A 38 -14.86 14.64 19.42
N ILE A 39 -13.87 15.52 19.46
CA ILE A 39 -12.92 15.73 18.35
C ILE A 39 -11.64 14.93 18.60
N GLY A 40 -11.27 14.73 19.86
CA GLY A 40 -10.01 14.13 20.25
C GLY A 40 -8.86 15.12 20.07
N THR A 41 -7.74 14.62 19.56
CA THR A 41 -6.48 15.37 19.43
C THR A 41 -6.50 16.23 18.17
N LEU A 42 -6.73 17.54 18.30
CA LEU A 42 -6.94 18.41 17.14
C LEU A 42 -5.71 18.51 16.21
N SER A 43 -4.50 18.46 16.77
CA SER A 43 -3.24 18.51 16.02
C SER A 43 -3.08 17.35 15.04
N PHE A 44 -3.65 16.18 15.33
CA PHE A 44 -3.66 15.02 14.42
C PHE A 44 -4.34 15.36 13.09
N PHE A 45 -5.40 16.17 13.11
CA PHE A 45 -6.19 16.49 11.92
C PHE A 45 -5.71 17.75 11.20
N LEU A 46 -5.28 18.77 11.94
CA LEU A 46 -4.92 20.07 11.38
C LEU A 46 -3.45 20.18 10.98
N HIS A 47 -2.57 19.46 11.68
CA HIS A 47 -1.11 19.50 11.46
C HIS A 47 -0.48 18.10 11.55
N PRO A 48 -0.85 17.14 10.67
CA PRO A 48 -0.32 15.77 10.72
C PRO A 48 1.21 15.68 10.79
N PRO A 49 2.02 16.45 10.02
CA PRO A 49 3.47 16.38 10.12
C PRO A 49 4.01 16.75 11.51
N ALA A 50 3.52 17.87 12.07
CA ALA A 50 3.91 18.32 13.39
C ALA A 50 3.44 17.36 14.49
N PHE A 51 2.24 16.80 14.34
CA PHE A 51 1.73 15.77 15.24
C PHE A 51 2.61 14.52 15.26
N LEU A 52 2.99 14.00 14.08
CA LEU A 52 3.86 12.83 13.99
C LEU A 52 5.26 13.11 14.54
N SER A 53 5.81 14.30 14.33
CA SER A 53 7.09 14.70 14.94
C SER A 53 6.99 14.75 16.46
N ALA A 54 5.95 15.39 17.00
CA ALA A 54 5.74 15.45 18.45
C ALA A 54 5.48 14.06 19.06
N CYS A 55 4.80 13.17 18.33
CA CYS A 55 4.67 11.77 18.69
C CYS A 55 6.03 11.08 18.79
N LYS A 56 6.96 11.31 17.85
CA LYS A 56 8.32 10.74 17.91
C LYS A 56 9.13 11.25 19.11
N GLU A 57 9.01 12.52 19.44
CA GLU A 57 9.68 13.11 20.61
C GLU A 57 9.11 12.54 21.91
N TRP A 58 7.78 12.52 22.04
CA TRP A 58 7.12 11.99 23.24
C TRP A 58 7.30 10.48 23.39
N ALA A 59 7.36 9.77 22.27
CA ALA A 59 7.64 8.34 22.20
C ALA A 59 8.97 7.97 22.89
N ALA A 60 9.95 8.87 22.96
CA ALA A 60 11.20 8.64 23.70
C ALA A 60 10.96 8.31 25.19
N GLY A 61 9.82 8.74 25.76
CA GLY A 61 9.41 8.43 27.13
C GLY A 61 8.66 7.10 27.31
N GLY A 62 8.38 6.36 26.23
CA GLY A 62 7.70 5.06 26.28
C GLY A 62 6.41 4.99 25.44
N MET A 63 5.52 4.06 25.80
CA MET A 63 4.20 3.94 25.15
C MET A 63 3.27 5.05 25.63
N PHE A 64 2.41 5.53 24.75
CA PHE A 64 1.48 6.59 25.10
C PHE A 64 0.13 6.42 24.42
N SER A 65 -0.85 7.22 24.82
CA SER A 65 -2.17 7.21 24.20
C SER A 65 -2.66 8.60 23.87
N PHE A 66 -3.46 8.70 22.81
CA PHE A 66 -4.13 9.92 22.39
C PHE A 66 -5.50 9.60 21.81
N TRP A 67 -6.36 10.60 21.67
CA TRP A 67 -7.72 10.41 21.18
C TRP A 67 -7.81 10.75 19.70
N ILE A 68 -8.45 9.88 18.91
CA ILE A 68 -8.97 10.19 17.58
C ILE A 68 -10.49 10.18 17.71
N LEU A 69 -11.14 11.34 17.57
CA LEU A 69 -12.59 11.47 17.79
C LEU A 69 -12.98 10.99 19.20
N SER A 70 -13.83 9.95 19.31
CA SER A 70 -14.23 9.33 20.58
C SER A 70 -13.45 8.05 20.90
N ASP A 71 -12.47 7.66 20.09
CA ASP A 71 -11.73 6.43 20.25
C ASP A 71 -10.33 6.71 20.81
N LEU A 72 -9.96 5.97 21.86
CA LEU A 72 -8.62 6.00 22.45
C LEU A 72 -7.69 5.14 21.59
N VAL A 73 -6.59 5.74 21.14
CA VAL A 73 -5.54 5.08 20.37
C VAL A 73 -4.29 4.97 21.25
N ILE A 74 -3.81 3.75 21.45
CA ILE A 74 -2.59 3.44 22.19
C ILE A 74 -1.45 3.27 21.20
N VAL A 75 -0.43 4.10 21.29
CA VAL A 75 0.82 3.97 20.51
C VAL A 75 1.74 3.01 21.25
N VAL A 76 1.96 1.85 20.63
CA VAL A 76 2.88 0.83 21.13
C VAL A 76 4.21 0.91 20.39
N ARG A 77 5.30 0.55 21.08
CA ARG A 77 6.67 0.73 20.59
C ARG A 77 7.54 -0.49 20.81
N GLY A 78 8.66 -0.55 20.09
CA GLY A 78 9.69 -1.57 20.26
C GLY A 78 9.19 -2.98 19.95
N LEU A 79 9.98 -3.98 20.34
CA LEU A 79 9.68 -5.39 20.06
C LEU A 79 8.39 -5.85 20.74
N THR A 80 8.17 -5.49 22.01
CA THR A 80 6.91 -5.76 22.73
C THR A 80 5.71 -5.17 21.99
N GLY A 81 5.79 -3.90 21.57
CA GLY A 81 4.70 -3.26 20.83
C GLY A 81 4.43 -3.92 19.49
N ARG A 82 5.49 -4.37 18.79
CA ARG A 82 5.37 -5.17 17.57
C ARG A 82 4.73 -6.52 17.82
N ASP A 83 5.09 -7.23 18.88
CA ASP A 83 4.49 -8.51 19.25
C ASP A 83 2.99 -8.37 19.52
N ILE A 84 2.61 -7.35 20.29
CA ILE A 84 1.22 -6.98 20.53
C ILE A 84 0.52 -6.65 19.20
N PHE A 85 1.08 -5.75 18.39
CA PHE A 85 0.41 -5.26 17.17
C PHE A 85 0.16 -6.36 16.13
N TYR A 86 1.03 -7.37 16.08
CA TYR A 86 0.91 -8.52 15.19
C TYR A 86 0.32 -9.77 15.86
N SER A 87 -0.25 -9.65 17.08
CA SER A 87 -0.84 -10.78 17.80
C SER A 87 -2.16 -11.26 17.17
N LYS A 88 -2.68 -12.39 17.68
CA LYS A 88 -4.04 -12.86 17.37
C LYS A 88 -5.06 -11.81 17.83
N GLY A 89 -6.14 -11.64 17.06
CA GLY A 89 -7.23 -10.73 17.41
C GLY A 89 -6.99 -9.26 17.06
N MET A 90 -5.92 -8.93 16.32
CA MET A 90 -5.66 -7.57 15.84
C MET A 90 -6.30 -7.33 14.48
N ASP A 91 -7.46 -6.68 14.48
CA ASP A 91 -8.23 -6.40 13.27
C ASP A 91 -7.73 -5.14 12.54
N PHE A 92 -7.16 -5.35 11.36
CA PHE A 92 -6.71 -4.29 10.46
C PHE A 92 -7.87 -3.43 9.95
N LEU A 93 -9.01 -4.06 9.63
CA LEU A 93 -10.08 -3.37 8.95
C LEU A 93 -10.77 -2.33 9.83
N SER A 94 -10.96 -2.64 11.10
CA SER A 94 -11.47 -1.68 12.08
C SER A 94 -10.51 -0.51 12.29
N GLY A 95 -9.20 -0.76 12.36
CA GLY A 95 -8.20 0.30 12.47
C GLY A 95 -8.20 1.22 11.25
N TYR A 96 -8.31 0.63 10.05
CA TYR A 96 -8.42 1.38 8.82
C TYR A 96 -9.73 2.19 8.72
N LYS A 97 -10.87 1.63 9.20
CA LYS A 97 -12.15 2.34 9.31
C LYS A 97 -12.11 3.53 10.27
N LEU A 98 -11.26 3.50 11.31
CA LEU A 98 -11.10 4.63 12.22
C LEU A 98 -10.50 5.84 11.49
N LEU A 99 -9.50 5.59 10.66
CA LEU A 99 -8.82 6.63 9.90
C LEU A 99 -9.59 7.04 8.64
N ASN A 100 -10.25 6.08 7.97
CA ASN A 100 -11.06 6.32 6.78
C ASN A 100 -12.49 5.78 6.97
N PRO A 101 -13.37 6.50 7.71
CA PRO A 101 -14.73 6.05 7.96
C PRO A 101 -15.58 5.98 6.69
N GLN A 102 -15.16 6.65 5.62
CA GLN A 102 -15.82 6.60 4.31
C GLN A 102 -15.47 5.34 3.51
N LEU A 103 -14.56 4.48 4.01
CA LEU A 103 -14.35 3.16 3.44
C LEU A 103 -15.46 2.17 3.82
N LYS A 104 -16.31 2.48 4.81
CA LYS A 104 -17.45 1.63 5.19
C LYS A 104 -18.37 1.33 4.00
N ASP A 105 -18.42 2.24 3.02
CA ASP A 105 -19.21 2.10 1.79
C ASP A 105 -18.58 1.10 0.80
N PHE A 106 -17.27 0.86 0.92
CA PHE A 106 -16.46 -0.02 0.05
C PHE A 106 -16.09 -1.35 0.72
N LEU A 107 -16.33 -1.50 2.02
CA LEU A 107 -16.01 -2.71 2.76
C LEU A 107 -17.25 -3.60 2.89
N PRO A 108 -17.13 -4.93 2.74
CA PRO A 108 -18.21 -5.88 2.98
C PRO A 108 -18.84 -5.66 4.36
N HIS A 109 -20.16 -5.84 4.45
CA HIS A 109 -20.89 -5.68 5.71
C HIS A 109 -20.71 -6.88 6.63
N THR A 110 -20.41 -8.03 6.03
CA THR A 110 -20.03 -9.26 6.72
C THR A 110 -18.73 -9.03 7.49
N GLN A 111 -18.84 -8.88 8.82
CA GLN A 111 -17.80 -9.40 9.69
C GLN A 111 -17.76 -10.90 9.40
N LEU A 112 -16.88 -11.30 8.49
CA LEU A 112 -16.55 -12.71 8.36
C LEU A 112 -16.15 -13.18 9.76
N LYS A 113 -16.80 -14.26 10.24
CA LYS A 113 -16.54 -14.83 11.58
C LYS A 113 -15.04 -15.11 11.73
N GLU A 114 -14.53 -15.17 12.97
CA GLU A 114 -13.09 -15.30 13.29
C GLU A 114 -12.31 -16.36 12.48
N ASP A 115 -13.00 -17.37 11.95
CA ASP A 115 -12.42 -18.48 11.17
C ASP A 115 -12.32 -18.17 9.66
N GLN A 116 -12.98 -17.09 9.20
CA GLN A 116 -13.05 -16.59 7.83
C GLN A 116 -12.42 -15.19 7.72
N THR A 117 -11.27 -14.94 8.35
CA THR A 117 -10.50 -13.72 8.05
C THR A 117 -10.38 -13.52 6.53
N TRP A 118 -10.18 -12.29 6.03
CA TRP A 118 -9.89 -12.03 4.62
C TRP A 118 -8.77 -12.89 4.01
N GLY A 119 -7.99 -13.61 4.81
CA GLY A 119 -6.94 -14.54 4.40
C GLY A 119 -7.29 -15.42 3.19
N PRO A 120 -8.34 -16.25 3.19
CA PRO A 120 -8.65 -17.12 2.05
C PRO A 120 -9.08 -16.36 0.80
N VAL A 121 -9.82 -15.25 0.96
CA VAL A 121 -10.17 -14.36 -0.17
C VAL A 121 -8.89 -13.73 -0.71
N LEU A 122 -8.06 -13.07 0.09
CA LEU A 122 -6.82 -12.47 -0.40
C LEU A 122 -5.83 -13.52 -0.94
N ALA A 123 -5.81 -14.73 -0.39
CA ALA A 123 -5.00 -15.84 -0.88
C ALA A 123 -5.47 -16.34 -2.26
N SER A 124 -6.78 -16.38 -2.53
CA SER A 124 -7.28 -16.74 -3.85
C SER A 124 -6.93 -15.71 -4.92
N PHE A 125 -6.71 -14.45 -4.54
CA PHE A 125 -6.28 -13.35 -5.43
C PHE A 125 -4.74 -13.25 -5.54
N SER A 126 -4.00 -13.83 -4.60
CA SER A 126 -2.52 -13.81 -4.59
C SER A 126 -1.91 -15.10 -5.18
N ARG A 127 -2.71 -15.89 -5.92
CA ARG A 127 -2.23 -17.13 -6.56
C ARG A 127 -1.25 -16.79 -7.67
N THR A 128 0.01 -17.18 -7.51
CA THR A 128 1.05 -17.01 -8.54
C THR A 128 0.69 -17.71 -9.85
N GLY A 129 -0.08 -18.80 -9.81
CA GLY A 129 -0.62 -19.46 -11.00
C GLY A 129 -1.52 -18.55 -11.86
N LEU A 130 -2.22 -17.56 -11.27
CA LEU A 130 -2.97 -16.57 -12.05
C LEU A 130 -2.01 -15.64 -12.81
N LEU A 131 -0.92 -15.20 -12.17
CA LEU A 131 0.09 -14.39 -12.83
C LEU A 131 0.77 -15.15 -13.96
N GLU A 132 1.12 -16.43 -13.76
CA GLU A 132 1.69 -17.29 -14.81
C GLU A 132 0.75 -17.42 -16.01
N LYS A 133 -0.54 -17.67 -15.76
CA LYS A 133 -1.57 -17.80 -16.80
C LYS A 133 -1.79 -16.49 -17.57
N HIS A 134 -1.71 -15.35 -16.89
CA HIS A 134 -1.96 -14.02 -17.47
C HIS A 134 -0.69 -13.21 -17.74
N TYR A 135 0.47 -13.86 -17.77
CA TYR A 135 1.76 -13.18 -17.82
C TYR A 135 1.89 -12.27 -19.05
N ALA A 136 1.53 -12.77 -20.23
CA ALA A 136 1.52 -11.98 -21.46
C ALA A 136 0.54 -10.79 -21.39
N THR A 137 -0.63 -10.95 -20.77
CA THR A 137 -1.60 -9.86 -20.59
C THR A 137 -1.03 -8.75 -19.72
N VAL A 138 -0.35 -9.13 -18.63
CA VAL A 138 0.33 -8.19 -17.72
C VAL A 138 1.44 -7.42 -18.42
N LEU A 139 2.28 -8.12 -19.19
CA LEU A 139 3.36 -7.49 -19.97
C LEU A 139 2.80 -6.53 -21.02
N ASN A 140 1.75 -6.92 -21.75
CA ASN A 140 1.07 -6.06 -22.70
C ASN A 140 0.49 -4.79 -22.05
N ALA A 141 0.00 -4.88 -20.81
CA ALA A 141 -0.49 -3.72 -20.07
C ALA A 141 0.63 -2.70 -19.77
N ILE A 142 1.83 -3.18 -19.39
CA ILE A 142 3.01 -2.33 -19.19
C ILE A 142 3.44 -1.69 -20.51
N VAL A 143 3.49 -2.49 -21.57
CA VAL A 143 3.82 -2.05 -22.93
C VAL A 143 2.89 -0.95 -23.41
N ALA A 144 1.57 -1.13 -23.27
CA ALA A 144 0.58 -0.12 -23.65
C ALA A 144 0.78 1.21 -22.89
N CYS A 145 1.16 1.14 -21.60
CA CYS A 145 1.52 2.33 -20.84
C CYS A 145 2.77 3.00 -21.43
N HIS A 146 3.81 2.24 -21.74
CA HIS A 146 5.03 2.76 -22.37
C HIS A 146 4.81 3.28 -23.80
N GLU A 147 3.84 2.78 -24.56
CA GLU A 147 3.50 3.33 -25.88
C GLU A 147 2.91 4.74 -25.76
N SER A 148 2.14 5.00 -24.69
CA SER A 148 1.61 6.34 -24.42
C SER A 148 2.69 7.39 -24.10
N TRP A 149 3.89 6.94 -23.73
CA TRP A 149 5.06 7.80 -23.46
C TRP A 149 5.79 8.22 -24.76
N GLY A 150 5.67 7.45 -25.84
CA GLY A 150 6.37 7.74 -27.10
C GLY A 150 7.89 7.57 -27.00
N GLY A 151 8.65 8.31 -27.83
CA GLY A 151 10.10 8.09 -28.01
C GLY A 151 11.00 8.85 -27.04
N GLN A 152 10.56 9.97 -26.48
CA GLN A 152 11.29 10.73 -25.47
C GLN A 152 10.34 11.71 -24.78
N GLY A 153 10.58 12.01 -23.51
CA GLY A 153 9.74 12.94 -22.78
C GLY A 153 9.98 12.97 -21.27
N SER A 154 9.03 13.63 -20.60
CA SER A 154 8.96 13.79 -19.15
C SER A 154 7.55 13.41 -18.71
N VAL A 155 7.43 12.50 -17.76
CA VAL A 155 6.13 12.16 -17.14
C VAL A 155 6.26 12.13 -15.63
N ASP A 156 5.14 12.39 -14.93
CA ASP A 156 5.08 12.28 -13.47
C ASP A 156 5.30 10.83 -13.05
N LEU A 157 6.33 10.62 -12.25
CA LEU A 157 6.79 9.28 -11.85
C LEU A 157 5.72 8.53 -11.06
N PHE A 158 5.19 9.13 -9.99
CA PHE A 158 4.26 8.46 -9.09
C PHE A 158 2.93 8.18 -9.77
N LYS A 159 2.43 9.14 -10.55
CA LYS A 159 1.21 8.96 -11.34
C LYS A 159 1.37 7.85 -12.38
N SER A 160 2.48 7.83 -13.12
CA SER A 160 2.67 6.81 -14.15
C SER A 160 2.89 5.41 -13.57
N MET A 161 3.59 5.27 -12.43
CA MET A 161 3.70 3.98 -11.75
C MET A 161 2.32 3.50 -11.24
N ASN A 162 1.48 4.39 -10.71
CA ASN A 162 0.11 4.05 -10.30
C ASN A 162 -0.72 3.56 -11.49
N GLN A 163 -0.63 4.22 -12.64
CA GLN A 163 -1.34 3.80 -13.86
C GLN A 163 -0.88 2.42 -14.35
N MET A 164 0.44 2.16 -14.37
CA MET A 164 0.99 0.86 -14.78
C MET A 164 0.56 -0.25 -13.83
N VAL A 165 0.75 -0.09 -12.52
CA VAL A 165 0.34 -1.10 -11.55
C VAL A 165 -1.17 -1.32 -11.60
N PHE A 166 -1.98 -0.28 -11.78
CA PHE A 166 -3.43 -0.45 -11.97
C PHE A 166 -3.76 -1.33 -13.19
N ALA A 167 -3.11 -1.07 -14.32
CA ALA A 167 -3.32 -1.83 -15.55
C ALA A 167 -2.90 -3.30 -15.41
N ILE A 168 -1.86 -3.58 -14.61
CA ILE A 168 -1.37 -4.93 -14.31
C ILE A 168 -2.25 -5.65 -13.29
N SER A 169 -2.64 -4.98 -12.21
CA SER A 169 -3.43 -5.57 -11.12
C SER A 169 -4.89 -5.79 -11.53
N LEU A 170 -5.43 -5.03 -12.49
CA LEU A 170 -6.82 -5.20 -12.93
C LEU A 170 -7.14 -6.61 -13.47
N PRO A 171 -6.37 -7.21 -14.39
CA PRO A 171 -6.60 -8.59 -14.83
C PRO A 171 -6.29 -9.63 -13.74
N LEU A 172 -5.36 -9.36 -12.81
CA LEU A 172 -4.94 -10.33 -11.79
C LEU A 172 -5.86 -10.37 -10.56
N CYS A 173 -6.36 -9.20 -10.16
CA CYS A 173 -7.06 -9.01 -8.90
C CYS A 173 -8.47 -8.44 -9.06
N GLY A 174 -8.84 -8.02 -10.26
CA GLY A 174 -10.15 -7.44 -10.56
C GLY A 174 -10.96 -8.33 -11.48
N CYS A 175 -10.87 -8.06 -12.78
CA CYS A 175 -11.59 -8.79 -13.81
C CYS A 175 -10.85 -8.69 -15.15
N GLN A 176 -10.64 -9.84 -15.78
CA GLN A 176 -9.96 -9.92 -17.07
C GLN A 176 -10.77 -9.25 -18.19
N HIS A 177 -12.09 -9.44 -18.21
CA HIS A 177 -12.97 -8.79 -19.18
C HIS A 177 -12.86 -7.26 -19.15
N LEU A 178 -12.78 -6.65 -17.96
CA LEU A 178 -12.59 -5.20 -17.84
C LEU A 178 -11.21 -4.75 -18.33
N ALA A 179 -10.18 -5.57 -18.14
CA ALA A 179 -8.81 -5.27 -18.57
C ALA A 179 -8.64 -5.30 -20.10
N SER A 180 -9.50 -6.04 -20.82
CA SER A 180 -9.43 -6.19 -22.27
C SER A 180 -9.69 -4.89 -23.07
N ASN A 181 -10.34 -3.89 -22.46
CA ASN A 181 -10.72 -2.65 -23.13
C ASN A 181 -9.97 -1.45 -22.53
N PRO A 182 -9.01 -0.84 -23.25
CA PRO A 182 -8.23 0.30 -22.76
C PRO A 182 -9.07 1.49 -22.29
N LYS A 183 -10.23 1.75 -22.92
CA LYS A 183 -11.13 2.84 -22.50
C LYS A 183 -11.76 2.55 -21.14
N THR A 184 -12.09 1.29 -20.86
CA THR A 184 -12.62 0.84 -19.58
C THR A 184 -11.54 0.98 -18.50
N VAL A 185 -10.31 0.55 -18.77
CA VAL A 185 -9.17 0.71 -17.85
C VAL A 185 -8.95 2.18 -17.49
N ALA A 186 -8.87 3.07 -18.49
CA ALA A 186 -8.71 4.50 -18.26
C ALA A 186 -9.87 5.12 -17.44
N THR A 187 -11.10 4.64 -17.67
CA THR A 187 -12.27 5.06 -16.88
C THR A 187 -12.16 4.62 -15.43
N LEU A 188 -11.72 3.37 -15.20
CA LEU A 188 -11.52 2.84 -13.85
C LEU A 188 -10.41 3.57 -13.11
N ILE A 189 -9.27 3.86 -13.75
CA ILE A 189 -8.20 4.68 -13.17
C ILE A 189 -8.76 6.02 -12.66
N ASN A 190 -9.51 6.75 -13.50
CA ASN A 190 -10.12 8.02 -13.12
C ASN A 190 -11.11 7.86 -11.94
N ILE A 191 -11.91 6.80 -11.94
CA ILE A 191 -12.81 6.49 -10.82
C ILE A 191 -11.99 6.30 -9.54
N PHE A 192 -10.92 5.49 -9.57
CA PHE A 192 -10.08 5.22 -8.42
C PHE A 192 -9.33 6.46 -7.92
N ASP A 193 -8.78 7.28 -8.81
CA ASP A 193 -8.17 8.58 -8.45
C ASP A 193 -9.17 9.47 -7.70
N ARG A 194 -10.41 9.57 -8.20
CA ARG A 194 -11.47 10.35 -7.55
C ARG A 194 -11.95 9.75 -6.24
N LEU A 195 -11.80 8.43 -6.08
CA LEU A 195 -12.03 7.79 -4.79
C LEU A 195 -10.91 8.21 -3.82
N ASP A 196 -9.64 8.14 -4.22
CA ASP A 196 -8.51 8.49 -3.36
C ASP A 196 -8.51 9.97 -2.92
N ASP A 197 -8.86 10.89 -3.83
CA ASP A 197 -8.98 12.35 -3.60
C ASP A 197 -9.83 12.76 -2.37
N GLY A 198 -10.75 11.89 -1.93
CA GLY A 198 -11.64 12.15 -0.80
C GLY A 198 -11.07 11.81 0.58
N ALA A 199 -9.93 11.12 0.66
CA ALA A 199 -9.37 10.57 1.90
C ALA A 199 -8.48 11.59 2.65
N THR A 200 -9.05 12.74 3.03
CA THR A 200 -8.32 13.80 3.76
C THR A 200 -8.59 13.76 5.28
N PRO A 201 -7.65 14.21 6.13
CA PRO A 201 -7.89 14.35 7.57
C PRO A 201 -9.09 15.25 7.91
N SER A 202 -9.39 16.26 7.09
CA SER A 202 -10.57 17.11 7.25
C SER A 202 -11.88 16.38 6.94
N ALA A 203 -11.86 15.43 5.99
CA ALA A 203 -12.99 14.56 5.68
C ALA A 203 -13.30 13.57 6.82
N LEU A 204 -12.31 13.25 7.66
CA LEU A 204 -12.49 12.48 8.90
C LEU A 204 -13.16 13.30 10.01
N LEU A 205 -12.84 14.60 10.13
CA LEU A 205 -13.48 15.50 11.12
C LEU A 205 -14.91 15.87 10.77
N PHE A 206 -15.18 16.07 9.48
CA PHE A 206 -16.47 16.58 9.00
C PHE A 206 -17.15 15.61 8.00
N PRO A 207 -17.40 14.35 8.38
CA PRO A 207 -17.97 13.32 7.51
C PRO A 207 -19.44 13.54 7.18
N TRP A 208 -20.02 14.73 7.35
CA TRP A 208 -21.36 15.11 6.87
C TRP A 208 -21.34 16.33 5.95
N VAL A 209 -20.21 17.04 5.85
CA VAL A 209 -20.12 18.22 4.98
C VAL A 209 -20.00 17.74 3.52
N PRO A 210 -20.88 18.19 2.62
CA PRO A 210 -20.86 17.80 1.21
C PRO A 210 -19.81 18.64 0.46
N THR A 211 -18.52 18.43 0.77
CA THR A 211 -17.43 19.10 0.05
C THR A 211 -17.41 18.65 -1.42
N PRO A 212 -16.90 19.47 -2.36
CA PRO A 212 -16.78 19.07 -3.76
C PRO A 212 -16.00 17.75 -3.94
N ALA A 213 -14.93 17.54 -3.17
CA ALA A 213 -14.17 16.28 -3.17
C ALA A 213 -15.06 15.08 -2.78
N ARG A 214 -15.90 15.25 -1.76
CA ARG A 214 -16.80 14.19 -1.31
C ARG A 214 -17.92 13.90 -2.31
N VAL A 215 -18.50 14.93 -2.92
CA VAL A 215 -19.50 14.75 -3.99
C VAL A 215 -18.88 14.01 -5.17
N ARG A 216 -17.66 14.40 -5.60
CA ARG A 216 -16.91 13.71 -6.66
C ARG A 216 -16.66 12.24 -6.31
N ARG A 217 -16.26 11.93 -5.07
CA ARG A 217 -16.07 10.55 -4.56
C ARG A 217 -17.35 9.75 -4.54
N PHE A 218 -18.45 10.32 -4.04
CA PHE A 218 -19.75 9.64 -4.01
C PHE A 218 -20.23 9.27 -5.42
N LEU A 219 -20.13 10.21 -6.37
CA LEU A 219 -20.47 9.95 -7.77
C LEU A 219 -19.55 8.88 -8.40
N ALA A 220 -18.27 8.88 -8.07
CA ALA A 220 -17.33 7.84 -8.52
C ALA A 220 -17.71 6.46 -7.94
N GLY A 221 -18.12 6.37 -6.68
CA GLY A 221 -18.62 5.14 -6.07
C GLY A 221 -19.88 4.60 -6.76
N ILE A 222 -20.83 5.47 -7.12
CA ILE A 222 -22.00 5.09 -7.91
C ILE A 222 -21.59 4.56 -9.29
N GLN A 223 -20.64 5.22 -9.95
CA GLN A 223 -20.16 4.82 -11.26
C GLN A 223 -19.49 3.44 -11.20
N LEU A 224 -18.62 3.21 -10.22
CA LEU A 224 -17.98 1.92 -9.99
C LEU A 224 -19.02 0.82 -9.76
N TYR A 225 -19.99 1.05 -8.87
CA TYR A 225 -21.05 0.08 -8.58
C TYR A 225 -21.86 -0.27 -9.82
N ARG A 226 -22.22 0.72 -10.66
CA ARG A 226 -22.95 0.48 -11.91
C ARG A 226 -22.14 -0.37 -12.89
N MET A 227 -20.85 -0.09 -13.04
CA MET A 227 -19.95 -0.86 -13.91
C MET A 227 -19.83 -2.30 -13.42
N THR A 228 -19.55 -2.50 -12.12
CA THR A 228 -19.45 -3.85 -11.55
C THR A 228 -20.78 -4.60 -11.60
N LYS A 229 -21.90 -3.92 -11.35
CA LYS A 229 -23.24 -4.52 -11.46
C LYS A 229 -23.52 -5.02 -12.87
N SER A 230 -23.31 -4.17 -13.87
CA SER A 230 -23.47 -4.52 -15.28
C SER A 230 -22.60 -5.72 -15.67
N LEU A 231 -21.36 -5.75 -15.18
CA LEU A 231 -20.44 -6.85 -15.44
C LEU A 231 -20.90 -8.15 -14.77
N VAL A 232 -21.19 -8.13 -13.46
CA VAL A 232 -21.64 -9.33 -12.74
C VAL A 232 -22.93 -9.89 -13.33
N GLU A 233 -23.87 -9.03 -13.72
CA GLU A 233 -25.12 -9.45 -14.38
C GLU A 233 -24.86 -10.07 -15.75
N PHE A 234 -23.91 -9.52 -16.53
CA PHE A 234 -23.48 -10.07 -17.81
C PHE A 234 -22.80 -11.44 -17.64
N GLU A 235 -21.83 -11.56 -16.74
CA GLU A 235 -21.10 -12.80 -16.48
C GLU A 235 -22.02 -13.92 -15.96
N ARG A 236 -23.00 -13.59 -15.10
CA ARG A 236 -24.00 -14.57 -14.62
C ARG A 236 -24.90 -15.14 -15.71
N GLN A 237 -25.09 -14.42 -16.81
CA GLN A 237 -25.89 -14.89 -17.94
C GLN A 237 -25.09 -15.79 -18.89
N ARG A 238 -23.77 -15.85 -18.74
CA ARG A 238 -22.89 -16.65 -19.57
C ARG A 238 -22.59 -17.99 -18.88
N SER A 239 -23.04 -19.08 -19.50
CA SER A 239 -22.80 -20.44 -19.02
C SER A 239 -21.47 -21.04 -19.52
N ASP A 240 -20.71 -20.31 -20.35
CA ASP A 240 -19.60 -20.86 -21.14
C ASP A 240 -18.19 -20.36 -20.72
N ILE A 241 -18.10 -19.53 -19.68
CA ILE A 241 -16.82 -18.92 -19.30
C ILE A 241 -16.06 -19.81 -18.31
N ASP A 242 -14.99 -20.42 -18.83
CA ASP A 242 -13.91 -21.07 -18.07
C ASP A 242 -12.75 -20.08 -17.79
N GLU A 243 -13.07 -18.80 -17.60
CA GLU A 243 -12.09 -17.82 -17.11
C GLU A 243 -11.90 -18.05 -15.60
N GLU A 244 -10.65 -18.29 -15.21
CA GLU A 244 -10.25 -18.36 -13.81
C GLU A 244 -9.77 -16.98 -13.41
N ASP A 245 -10.70 -16.09 -13.06
CA ASP A 245 -10.36 -14.81 -12.46
C ASP A 245 -11.06 -14.65 -11.10
N PRO A 246 -10.59 -13.70 -10.26
CA PRO A 246 -11.15 -13.57 -8.93
C PRO A 246 -12.62 -13.11 -8.89
N LEU A 247 -13.09 -12.41 -9.92
CA LEU A 247 -14.49 -12.05 -10.06
C LEU A 247 -15.34 -13.32 -10.25
N GLN A 248 -14.90 -14.23 -11.11
CA GLN A 248 -15.61 -15.46 -11.39
C GLN A 248 -15.66 -16.38 -10.16
N ASP A 249 -14.62 -16.39 -9.33
CA ASP A 249 -14.64 -17.09 -8.05
C ASP A 249 -15.70 -16.55 -7.08
N LEU A 250 -15.87 -15.22 -7.02
CA LEU A 250 -16.90 -14.58 -6.20
C LEU A 250 -18.31 -14.86 -6.76
N ILE A 251 -18.46 -14.92 -8.08
CA ILE A 251 -19.72 -15.28 -8.74
C ILE A 251 -20.08 -16.74 -8.44
N LYS A 252 -19.12 -17.68 -8.58
CA LYS A 252 -19.29 -19.11 -8.27
C LYS A 252 -19.67 -19.35 -6.80
N GLN A 253 -19.16 -18.53 -5.89
CA GLN A 253 -19.52 -18.54 -4.47
C GLN A 253 -20.85 -17.83 -4.15
N ASN A 254 -21.56 -17.33 -5.16
CA ASN A 254 -22.87 -16.70 -5.06
C ASN A 254 -22.92 -15.46 -4.15
N TYR A 255 -21.85 -14.65 -4.13
CA TYR A 255 -21.84 -13.38 -3.39
C TYR A 255 -22.87 -12.39 -3.98
N PRO A 256 -23.52 -11.56 -3.14
CA PRO A 256 -24.33 -10.44 -3.63
C PRO A 256 -23.51 -9.47 -4.48
N VAL A 257 -24.09 -8.91 -5.55
CA VAL A 257 -23.41 -7.97 -6.47
C VAL A 257 -22.75 -6.79 -5.73
N SER A 258 -23.42 -6.28 -4.70
CA SER A 258 -22.90 -5.19 -3.86
C SER A 258 -21.68 -5.61 -3.03
N GLU A 259 -21.59 -6.88 -2.62
CA GLU A 259 -20.41 -7.41 -1.93
C GLU A 259 -19.26 -7.64 -2.93
N VAL A 260 -19.56 -8.17 -4.12
CA VAL A 260 -18.56 -8.33 -5.20
C VAL A 260 -17.90 -7.01 -5.55
N ALA A 261 -18.70 -5.95 -5.77
CA ALA A 261 -18.18 -4.61 -6.07
C ALA A 261 -17.28 -4.06 -4.95
N ARG A 262 -17.65 -4.29 -3.70
CA ARG A 262 -16.87 -3.88 -2.52
C ARG A 262 -15.54 -4.65 -2.42
N ILE A 263 -15.56 -5.96 -2.63
CA ILE A 263 -14.37 -6.82 -2.58
C ILE A 263 -13.37 -6.41 -3.67
N ILE A 264 -13.82 -6.31 -4.92
CA ILE A 264 -12.97 -5.92 -6.06
C ILE A 264 -12.37 -4.53 -5.84
N ALA A 265 -13.19 -3.56 -5.42
CA ALA A 265 -12.69 -2.22 -5.13
C ALA A 265 -11.62 -2.21 -4.03
N SER A 266 -11.82 -3.01 -2.97
CA SER A 266 -10.90 -3.10 -1.84
C SER A 266 -9.56 -3.75 -2.24
N ILE A 267 -9.61 -4.81 -3.04
CA ILE A 267 -8.41 -5.54 -3.45
C ILE A 267 -7.60 -4.74 -4.46
N LEU A 268 -8.25 -4.12 -5.45
CA LEU A 268 -7.56 -3.23 -6.40
C LEU A 268 -6.93 -2.03 -5.68
N PHE A 269 -7.61 -1.45 -4.68
CA PHE A 269 -7.00 -0.40 -3.88
C PHE A 269 -5.74 -0.90 -3.14
N ALA A 270 -5.80 -2.09 -2.54
CA ALA A 270 -4.68 -2.67 -1.80
C ALA A 270 -3.49 -3.05 -2.69
N SER A 271 -3.74 -3.54 -3.90
CA SER A 271 -2.71 -3.99 -4.85
C SER A 271 -2.01 -2.82 -5.56
N VAL A 272 -2.73 -1.74 -5.86
CA VAL A 272 -2.19 -0.65 -6.68
C VAL A 272 -1.37 0.34 -5.86
N VAL A 273 -1.98 0.85 -4.80
CA VAL A 273 -1.52 2.06 -4.13
C VAL A 273 -0.16 1.88 -3.44
N ASN A 274 0.14 0.67 -2.96
CA ASN A 274 1.41 0.38 -2.30
C ASN A 274 2.52 0.07 -3.30
N THR A 275 2.31 -0.88 -4.22
CA THR A 275 3.36 -1.33 -5.16
C THR A 275 3.86 -0.18 -6.03
N ALA A 276 2.95 0.64 -6.57
CA ALA A 276 3.30 1.78 -7.41
C ALA A 276 4.20 2.79 -6.69
N ASN A 277 3.83 3.16 -5.46
CA ASN A 277 4.59 4.13 -4.68
C ASN A 277 5.94 3.55 -4.22
N VAL A 278 5.99 2.28 -3.82
CA VAL A 278 7.25 1.60 -3.47
C VAL A 278 8.20 1.59 -4.67
N PHE A 279 7.70 1.29 -5.88
CA PHE A 279 8.53 1.29 -7.07
C PHE A 279 9.01 2.70 -7.45
N ALA A 280 8.12 3.69 -7.41
CA ALA A 280 8.47 5.08 -7.65
C ALA A 280 9.56 5.56 -6.69
N TRP A 281 9.44 5.27 -5.39
CA TRP A 281 10.51 5.57 -4.43
C TRP A 281 11.78 4.79 -4.71
N ALA A 282 11.71 3.51 -5.07
CA ALA A 282 12.91 2.75 -5.46
C ALA A 282 13.68 3.46 -6.58
N LEU A 283 13.00 3.95 -7.62
CA LEU A 283 13.65 4.73 -8.68
C LEU A 283 14.25 6.05 -8.17
N VAL A 284 13.58 6.76 -7.25
CA VAL A 284 14.11 7.98 -6.60
C VAL A 284 15.38 7.71 -5.81
N TYR A 285 15.41 6.64 -5.01
CA TYR A 285 16.59 6.25 -4.23
C TYR A 285 17.71 5.78 -5.15
N LEU A 286 17.42 4.98 -6.18
CA LEU A 286 18.44 4.58 -7.16
C LEU A 286 19.10 5.78 -7.83
N GLU A 287 18.35 6.84 -8.15
CA GLU A 287 18.94 8.07 -8.72
C GLU A 287 19.97 8.73 -7.78
N HIS A 288 19.80 8.61 -6.47
CA HIS A 288 20.72 9.18 -5.47
C HIS A 288 21.83 8.19 -5.04
N HIS A 289 21.77 6.94 -5.47
CA HIS A 289 22.69 5.87 -5.10
C HIS A 289 23.24 5.20 -6.36
N ALA A 290 24.18 5.87 -7.02
CA ALA A 290 24.73 5.45 -8.31
C ALA A 290 25.29 4.02 -8.33
N GLU A 291 25.90 3.57 -7.23
CA GLU A 291 26.38 2.20 -7.05
C GLU A 291 25.25 1.16 -7.16
N TRP A 292 24.11 1.42 -6.51
CA TRP A 292 22.93 0.56 -6.56
C TRP A 292 22.21 0.65 -7.89
N LYS A 293 22.11 1.85 -8.48
CA LYS A 293 21.57 2.02 -9.84
C LYS A 293 22.37 1.22 -10.85
N ALA A 294 23.70 1.31 -10.81
CA ALA A 294 24.57 0.55 -11.68
C ALA A 294 24.40 -0.96 -11.50
N ARG A 295 24.35 -1.44 -10.24
CA ARG A 295 24.13 -2.86 -9.92
C ARG A 295 22.79 -3.38 -10.45
N VAL A 296 21.69 -2.69 -10.17
CA VAL A 296 20.35 -3.08 -10.63
C VAL A 296 20.27 -3.07 -12.17
N LEU A 297 20.80 -2.03 -12.82
CA LEU A 297 20.80 -1.96 -14.29
C LEU A 297 21.68 -3.05 -14.92
N ALA A 298 22.79 -3.42 -14.29
CA ALA A 298 23.65 -4.51 -14.75
C ALA A 298 22.98 -5.89 -14.62
N GLU A 299 22.23 -6.13 -13.53
CA GLU A 299 21.41 -7.35 -13.38
C GLU A 299 20.36 -7.43 -14.48
N VAL A 300 19.61 -6.35 -14.72
CA VAL A 300 18.60 -6.31 -15.78
C VAL A 300 19.23 -6.50 -17.16
N ALA A 301 20.35 -5.85 -17.46
CA ALA A 301 21.04 -6.03 -18.73
C ALA A 301 21.54 -7.47 -18.92
N THR A 302 21.99 -8.12 -17.85
CA THR A 302 22.42 -9.54 -17.89
C THR A 302 21.22 -10.46 -18.11
N PHE A 303 20.12 -10.21 -17.41
CA PHE A 303 18.86 -10.93 -17.61
C PHE A 303 18.35 -10.82 -19.05
N LEU A 304 18.38 -9.62 -19.65
CA LEU A 304 17.97 -9.40 -21.04
C LEU A 304 18.84 -10.21 -22.02
N ARG A 305 20.16 -10.25 -21.83
CA ARG A 305 21.08 -11.03 -22.67
C ARG A 305 20.95 -12.54 -22.51
N GLU A 306 20.89 -13.03 -21.27
CA GLU A 306 20.83 -14.48 -20.97
C GLU A 306 19.54 -15.13 -21.49
N ASN A 307 18.47 -14.35 -21.62
CA ASN A 307 17.16 -14.81 -22.11
C ASN A 307 16.88 -14.38 -23.56
N ASP A 308 17.89 -13.89 -24.28
CA ASP A 308 17.80 -13.42 -25.69
C ASP A 308 16.65 -12.43 -25.95
N LEU A 309 16.38 -11.56 -24.98
CA LEU A 309 15.27 -10.60 -25.04
C LEU A 309 15.61 -9.38 -25.90
N GLU A 310 16.90 -9.05 -26.05
CA GLU A 310 17.38 -7.90 -26.84
C GLU A 310 17.19 -8.11 -28.35
N ASN A 311 17.23 -9.36 -28.82
CA ASN A 311 17.10 -9.69 -30.25
C ASN A 311 15.69 -10.17 -30.62
N SER A 312 14.77 -10.24 -29.65
CA SER A 312 13.43 -10.75 -29.89
C SER A 312 12.62 -9.81 -30.79
N THR A 313 11.92 -10.39 -31.77
CA THR A 313 10.95 -9.67 -32.60
C THR A 313 9.78 -9.12 -31.78
N SER A 314 9.46 -9.75 -30.65
CA SER A 314 8.51 -9.21 -29.67
C SER A 314 9.00 -9.46 -28.26
N LEU A 315 9.29 -8.37 -27.55
CA LEU A 315 9.81 -8.42 -26.17
C LEU A 315 8.77 -9.05 -25.24
N VAL A 316 7.48 -8.77 -25.47
CA VAL A 316 6.38 -9.34 -24.68
C VAL A 316 6.35 -10.86 -24.78
N ASN A 317 6.38 -11.40 -26.00
CA ASN A 317 6.29 -12.85 -26.20
C ASN A 317 7.52 -13.58 -25.65
N ALA A 318 8.71 -13.02 -25.84
CA ALA A 318 9.93 -13.61 -25.31
C ALA A 318 9.96 -13.58 -23.78
N MET A 319 9.60 -12.44 -23.18
CA MET A 319 9.53 -12.32 -21.72
C MET A 319 8.43 -13.19 -21.11
N ALA A 320 7.29 -13.35 -21.77
CA ALA A 320 6.22 -14.26 -21.36
C ALA A 320 6.66 -15.74 -21.38
N GLY A 321 7.68 -16.08 -22.17
CA GLY A 321 8.29 -17.40 -22.20
C GLY A 321 9.29 -17.66 -21.06
N VAL A 322 9.73 -16.63 -20.33
CA VAL A 322 10.66 -16.77 -19.20
C VAL A 322 9.87 -17.17 -17.94
N PRO A 323 10.19 -18.29 -17.26
CA PRO A 323 9.49 -18.66 -16.03
C PRO A 323 9.61 -17.56 -14.96
N LEU A 324 8.53 -17.32 -14.20
CA LEU A 324 8.52 -16.28 -13.17
C LEU A 324 9.58 -16.50 -12.08
N ASP A 325 9.90 -17.76 -11.76
CA ASP A 325 10.96 -18.10 -10.80
C ASP A 325 12.33 -17.62 -11.30
N VAL A 326 12.60 -17.70 -12.61
CA VAL A 326 13.84 -17.20 -13.21
C VAL A 326 13.90 -15.68 -13.11
N LEU A 327 12.79 -14.98 -13.38
CA LEU A 327 12.71 -13.52 -13.17
C LEU A 327 12.97 -13.15 -11.70
N ASP A 328 12.42 -13.93 -10.77
CA ASP A 328 12.54 -13.71 -9.34
C ASP A 328 14.00 -13.88 -8.88
N GLU A 329 14.64 -14.98 -9.26
CA GLU A 329 16.00 -15.34 -8.88
C GLU A 329 17.07 -14.44 -9.51
N LYS A 330 16.87 -13.99 -10.75
CA LYS A 330 17.89 -13.25 -11.52
C LYS A 330 17.95 -11.76 -11.23
N LEU A 331 16.97 -11.21 -10.51
CA LEU A 331 16.90 -9.79 -10.17
C LEU A 331 16.82 -9.55 -8.65
N PRO A 332 17.79 -10.04 -7.86
CA PRO A 332 17.73 -9.91 -6.39
C PRO A 332 17.96 -8.47 -5.91
N SER A 333 18.76 -7.65 -6.61
CA SER A 333 19.15 -6.33 -6.09
C SER A 333 17.98 -5.37 -5.96
N ILE A 334 16.98 -5.45 -6.86
CA ILE A 334 15.80 -4.60 -6.74
C ILE A 334 14.96 -4.96 -5.51
N GLU A 335 14.92 -6.23 -5.08
CA GLU A 335 14.24 -6.60 -3.83
C GLU A 335 14.95 -6.02 -2.61
N LEU A 336 16.29 -6.02 -2.59
CA LEU A 336 17.06 -5.38 -1.52
C LEU A 336 16.73 -3.88 -1.43
N VAL A 337 16.70 -3.20 -2.57
CA VAL A 337 16.36 -1.77 -2.68
C VAL A 337 14.93 -1.52 -2.21
N VAL A 338 13.97 -2.36 -2.62
CA VAL A 338 12.57 -2.27 -2.18
C VAL A 338 12.45 -2.44 -0.66
N ASN A 339 13.16 -3.39 -0.07
CA ASN A 339 13.16 -3.60 1.38
C ASN A 339 13.70 -2.37 2.12
N GLU A 340 14.78 -1.76 1.62
CA GLU A 340 15.34 -0.55 2.22
C GLU A 340 14.41 0.67 2.02
N VAL A 341 13.75 0.80 0.86
CA VAL A 341 12.71 1.82 0.65
C VAL A 341 11.58 1.66 1.66
N LEU A 342 11.08 0.45 1.87
CA LEU A 342 10.07 0.16 2.89
C LEU A 342 10.60 0.46 4.30
N ARG A 343 11.90 0.31 4.55
CA ARG A 343 12.49 0.68 5.85
C ARG A 343 12.30 2.17 6.14
N PHE A 344 12.57 3.03 5.16
CA PHE A 344 12.49 4.49 5.28
C PHE A 344 11.07 5.05 5.16
N GLN A 345 10.25 4.52 4.25
CA GLN A 345 9.00 5.17 3.82
C GLN A 345 7.75 4.65 4.54
N LEU A 346 7.85 3.60 5.36
CA LEU A 346 6.69 2.97 5.98
C LEU A 346 6.12 3.80 7.14
N GLY A 347 4.88 4.26 6.96
CA GLY A 347 4.15 5.06 7.93
C GLY A 347 3.59 4.27 9.13
N PRO A 348 2.82 4.94 10.01
CA PRO A 348 2.13 4.29 11.11
C PRO A 348 0.91 3.50 10.65
N PHE A 349 0.65 2.36 11.30
CA PHE A 349 -0.54 1.54 11.09
C PHE A 349 -1.42 1.53 12.33
N ILE A 350 -2.74 1.39 12.15
CA ILE A 350 -3.69 1.22 13.25
C ILE A 350 -4.44 -0.10 13.11
N ARG A 351 -4.62 -0.79 14.22
CA ARG A 351 -5.45 -2.00 14.37
C ARG A 351 -6.38 -1.85 15.56
N ARG A 352 -7.47 -2.62 15.57
CA ARG A 352 -8.34 -2.75 16.74
C ARG A 352 -8.13 -4.11 17.39
N ASN A 353 -7.93 -4.13 18.70
CA ASN A 353 -7.92 -5.37 19.46
C ASN A 353 -9.36 -5.88 19.59
N ILE A 354 -9.64 -7.07 19.06
CA ILE A 354 -10.92 -7.79 19.20
C ILE A 354 -10.73 -9.17 19.85
N GLY A 355 -9.49 -9.51 20.24
CA GLY A 355 -9.10 -10.84 20.73
C GLY A 355 -9.18 -11.01 22.25
N GLY A 356 -9.80 -10.08 22.98
CA GLY A 356 -9.81 -10.07 24.44
C GLY A 356 -8.74 -9.15 25.05
N ASP A 357 -8.66 -9.13 26.39
CA ASP A 357 -7.66 -8.33 27.10
C ASP A 357 -6.25 -8.93 26.93
N ILE A 358 -5.26 -8.07 26.70
CA ILE A 358 -3.85 -8.45 26.53
C ILE A 358 -3.05 -7.94 27.71
N VAL A 359 -2.21 -8.81 28.27
CA VAL A 359 -1.21 -8.48 29.29
C VAL A 359 0.13 -9.02 28.82
N GLN A 360 1.05 -8.14 28.44
CA GLN A 360 2.37 -8.51 27.93
C GLN A 360 3.41 -7.50 28.39
N ASP A 361 4.51 -7.97 29.00
CA ASP A 361 5.61 -7.14 29.52
C ASP A 361 5.15 -5.94 30.39
N GLY A 362 4.10 -6.14 31.20
CA GLY A 362 3.51 -5.08 32.03
C GLY A 362 2.64 -4.05 31.27
N VAL A 363 2.42 -4.27 29.97
CA VAL A 363 1.48 -3.51 29.13
C VAL A 363 0.12 -4.19 29.18
N HIS A 364 -0.91 -3.43 29.53
CA HIS A 364 -2.29 -3.90 29.61
C HIS A 364 -3.14 -3.21 28.53
N ILE A 365 -3.67 -3.99 27.59
CA ILE A 365 -4.52 -3.49 26.51
C ILE A 365 -5.87 -4.15 26.59
N LYS A 366 -6.92 -3.33 26.76
CA LYS A 366 -8.29 -3.81 26.84
C LYS A 366 -8.83 -4.25 25.49
N ASN A 367 -9.75 -5.21 25.53
CA ASN A 367 -10.53 -5.57 24.35
C ASN A 367 -11.26 -4.33 23.79
N GLY A 368 -11.26 -4.19 22.48
CA GLY A 368 -11.87 -3.07 21.77
C GLY A 368 -10.97 -1.83 21.59
N ALA A 369 -9.80 -1.79 22.24
CA ALA A 369 -8.85 -0.67 22.12
C ALA A 369 -8.25 -0.58 20.72
N PHE A 370 -7.98 0.64 20.27
CA PHE A 370 -7.19 0.88 19.07
C PHE A 370 -5.71 0.98 19.41
N ILE A 371 -4.89 0.36 18.57
CA ILE A 371 -3.44 0.31 18.74
C ILE A 371 -2.81 0.86 17.48
N MET A 372 -1.88 1.80 17.65
CA MET A 372 -1.04 2.32 16.58
C MET A 372 0.39 1.83 16.77
N PHE A 373 1.01 1.38 15.68
CA PHE A 373 2.41 1.00 15.63
C PHE A 373 3.09 1.69 14.45
N HIS A 374 4.24 2.33 14.69
CA HIS A 374 5.03 2.95 13.63
C HIS A 374 6.26 2.09 13.35
N ALA A 375 6.39 1.58 12.13
CA ALA A 375 7.51 0.73 11.76
C ALA A 375 8.88 1.38 11.98
N ALA A 376 8.96 2.72 11.86
CA ALA A 376 10.17 3.50 12.15
C ALA A 376 10.74 3.23 13.55
N ASP A 377 9.92 2.83 14.53
CA ASP A 377 10.38 2.48 15.88
C ASP A 377 11.38 1.32 15.88
N LEU A 378 11.24 0.38 14.95
CA LEU A 378 12.19 -0.71 14.77
C LEU A 378 13.16 -0.38 13.66
N HIS A 379 12.65 0.09 12.52
CA HIS A 379 13.40 0.33 11.29
C HIS A 379 14.50 1.38 11.42
N HIS A 380 14.37 2.34 12.35
CA HIS A 380 15.40 3.35 12.63
C HIS A 380 16.08 3.16 14.00
N ASN A 381 15.89 2.03 14.67
CA ASN A 381 16.57 1.74 15.92
C ASN A 381 18.03 1.32 15.63
N PRO A 382 19.05 2.07 16.09
CA PRO A 382 20.46 1.75 15.83
C PRO A 382 20.93 0.41 16.45
N ASP A 383 20.25 -0.08 17.50
CA ASP A 383 20.54 -1.37 18.11
C ASP A 383 20.06 -2.55 17.24
N ILE A 384 19.13 -2.29 16.32
CA ILE A 384 18.57 -3.28 15.38
C ILE A 384 19.15 -3.09 13.98
N PHE A 385 19.21 -1.85 13.49
CA PHE A 385 19.74 -1.46 12.20
C PHE A 385 20.93 -0.50 12.41
N PRO A 386 22.18 -1.00 12.46
CA PRO A 386 23.36 -0.16 12.67
C PRO A 386 23.46 0.94 11.61
N ASN A 387 23.74 2.20 11.95
CA ASN A 387 23.65 3.35 11.03
C ASN A 387 22.27 3.49 10.36
N PRO A 388 21.17 3.61 11.14
CA PRO A 388 19.82 3.50 10.63
C PRO A 388 19.43 4.59 9.61
N ASP A 389 20.13 5.71 9.58
CA ASP A 389 19.81 6.80 8.65
C ASP A 389 20.54 6.67 7.31
N ARG A 390 21.44 5.69 7.17
CA ARG A 390 22.10 5.36 5.89
C ARG A 390 21.22 4.42 5.08
N PHE A 391 20.91 4.81 3.85
CA PHE A 391 20.32 3.91 2.85
C PHE A 391 21.36 2.87 2.44
N ASP A 392 21.14 1.63 2.86
CA ASP A 392 22.04 0.50 2.67
C ASP A 392 21.26 -0.78 2.42
N PRO A 393 20.92 -1.08 1.15
CA PRO A 393 20.25 -2.33 0.79
C PRO A 393 21.06 -3.61 1.10
N GLU A 394 22.38 -3.56 1.33
CA GLU A 394 23.18 -4.76 1.64
C GLU A 394 22.74 -5.42 2.95
N ARG A 395 22.09 -4.66 3.84
CA ARG A 395 21.49 -5.15 5.10
C ARG A 395 20.52 -6.32 4.91
N PHE A 396 19.91 -6.43 3.74
CA PHE A 396 18.93 -7.47 3.43
C PHE A 396 19.54 -8.65 2.67
N LEU A 397 20.86 -8.69 2.47
CA LEU A 397 21.55 -9.87 1.97
C LEU A 397 21.37 -11.03 2.98
N PRO A 398 21.16 -12.27 2.50
CA PRO A 398 20.94 -13.42 3.39
C PRO A 398 22.00 -13.56 4.48
N GLU A 399 23.27 -13.39 4.12
CA GLU A 399 24.44 -13.46 5.00
C GLU A 399 24.38 -12.42 6.14
N GLU A 400 23.89 -11.21 5.83
CA GLU A 400 23.80 -10.10 6.77
C GLU A 400 22.59 -10.23 7.69
N VAL A 401 21.48 -10.76 7.16
CA VAL A 401 20.28 -11.06 7.96
C VAL A 401 20.58 -12.15 8.98
N GLU A 402 21.30 -13.21 8.60
CA GLU A 402 21.69 -14.30 9.49
C GLU A 402 22.75 -13.87 10.52
N GLY A 403 23.73 -13.05 10.12
CA GLY A 403 24.85 -12.63 10.96
C GLY A 403 24.56 -11.47 11.93
N ARG A 404 23.70 -10.51 11.58
CA ARG A 404 23.57 -9.23 12.32
C ARG A 404 22.53 -9.21 13.45
N LYS A 405 21.83 -10.32 13.74
CA LYS A 405 20.61 -10.28 14.57
C LYS A 405 19.64 -9.18 14.11
N ILE A 406 19.56 -8.89 12.80
CA ILE A 406 18.34 -8.31 12.25
C ILE A 406 17.31 -9.41 12.46
N HIS A 407 16.75 -9.46 13.67
CA HIS A 407 15.84 -10.52 14.07
C HIS A 407 14.81 -10.59 12.95
N GLY A 408 14.56 -11.77 12.36
CA GLY A 408 13.61 -11.92 11.24
C GLY A 408 12.19 -11.39 11.54
N THR A 409 11.97 -10.91 12.76
CA THR A 409 10.78 -10.26 13.29
C THR A 409 10.86 -8.73 13.43
N SER A 410 12.02 -8.09 13.17
CA SER A 410 12.23 -6.65 13.38
C SER A 410 11.98 -5.81 12.12
N PHE A 411 12.23 -6.36 10.94
CA PHE A 411 11.78 -5.78 9.69
C PHE A 411 10.32 -6.16 9.45
N VAL A 412 9.46 -5.17 9.26
CA VAL A 412 8.02 -5.35 9.07
C VAL A 412 7.51 -4.70 7.77
N GLY A 413 8.40 -4.52 6.78
CA GLY A 413 8.08 -3.91 5.48
C GLY A 413 6.90 -4.54 4.77
N PHE A 414 6.80 -5.87 4.85
CA PHE A 414 5.68 -6.66 4.31
C PHE A 414 4.81 -7.24 5.43
N GLY A 415 4.72 -6.58 6.59
CA GLY A 415 4.04 -7.11 7.78
C GLY A 415 4.82 -8.25 8.44
N ALA A 416 4.18 -8.92 9.41
CA ALA A 416 4.80 -9.99 10.20
C ALA A 416 3.78 -11.03 10.67
N GLY A 417 4.25 -12.28 10.84
CA GLY A 417 3.46 -13.39 11.37
C GLY A 417 2.15 -13.61 10.61
N ARG A 418 1.03 -13.66 11.34
CA ARG A 418 -0.32 -13.87 10.76
C ARG A 418 -0.83 -12.69 9.93
N HIS A 419 -0.15 -11.55 10.00
CA HIS A 419 -0.49 -10.37 9.22
C HIS A 419 0.64 -10.00 8.25
N ALA A 420 1.39 -11.01 7.80
CA ALA A 420 2.29 -10.86 6.65
C ALA A 420 1.48 -10.59 5.37
N CYS A 421 2.05 -9.77 4.49
CA CYS A 421 1.47 -9.41 3.20
C CYS A 421 1.42 -10.65 2.30
N VAL A 422 0.20 -11.12 2.02
CA VAL A 422 -0.02 -12.24 1.10
C VAL A 422 0.38 -11.91 -0.34
N GLY A 423 0.39 -10.62 -0.70
CA GLY A 423 0.78 -10.13 -2.02
C GLY A 423 2.28 -9.83 -2.18
N LYS A 424 3.15 -10.16 -1.20
CA LYS A 424 4.60 -9.81 -1.26
C LYS A 424 5.22 -10.24 -2.60
N ARG A 425 5.07 -11.52 -2.95
CA ARG A 425 5.68 -12.08 -4.16
C ARG A 425 5.13 -11.42 -5.43
N LEU A 426 3.81 -11.24 -5.50
CA LEU A 426 3.16 -10.57 -6.61
C LEU A 426 3.70 -9.14 -6.80
N ALA A 427 3.77 -8.35 -5.72
CA ALA A 427 4.27 -6.97 -5.78
C ALA A 427 5.73 -6.90 -6.27
N LEU A 428 6.59 -7.82 -5.81
CA LEU A 428 7.99 -7.88 -6.27
C LEU A 428 8.09 -8.28 -7.75
N LEU A 429 7.28 -9.22 -8.22
CA LEU A 429 7.22 -9.58 -9.63
C LEU A 429 6.70 -8.43 -10.49
N GLU A 430 5.65 -7.72 -10.05
CA GLU A 430 5.15 -6.50 -10.72
C GLU A 430 6.28 -5.46 -10.89
N ILE A 431 7.03 -5.20 -9.82
CA ILE A 431 8.18 -4.29 -9.83
C ILE A 431 9.27 -4.75 -10.80
N LYS A 432 9.64 -6.04 -10.75
CA LYS A 432 10.66 -6.63 -11.63
C LYS A 432 10.24 -6.54 -13.10
N MET A 433 8.99 -6.88 -13.44
CA MET A 433 8.47 -6.77 -14.81
C MET A 433 8.48 -5.34 -15.33
N MET A 434 7.99 -4.38 -14.53
CA MET A 434 8.01 -2.97 -14.90
C MET A 434 9.43 -2.45 -15.09
N LEU A 435 10.36 -2.81 -14.20
CA LEU A 435 11.75 -2.42 -14.29
C LEU A 435 12.44 -2.98 -15.54
N VAL A 436 12.26 -4.27 -15.83
CA VAL A 436 12.84 -4.90 -17.03
C VAL A 436 12.36 -4.22 -18.29
N LEU A 437 11.05 -4.00 -18.44
CA LEU A 437 10.49 -3.34 -19.61
C LEU A 437 10.88 -1.86 -19.72
N LEU A 438 11.00 -1.16 -18.58
CA LEU A 438 11.48 0.22 -18.53
C LEU A 438 12.93 0.31 -19.04
N VAL A 439 13.83 -0.54 -18.52
CA VAL A 439 15.25 -0.55 -18.88
C VAL A 439 15.48 -1.06 -20.30
N ALA A 440 14.70 -2.04 -20.76
CA ALA A 440 14.80 -2.55 -22.12
C ALA A 440 14.49 -1.45 -23.15
N LYS A 441 13.48 -0.61 -22.89
CA LYS A 441 13.03 0.41 -23.84
C LYS A 441 13.73 1.76 -23.68
N TYR A 442 14.00 2.21 -22.46
CA TYR A 442 14.36 3.59 -22.18
C TYR A 442 15.70 3.72 -21.44
N ASP A 443 16.46 4.73 -21.85
CA ASP A 443 17.42 5.37 -20.96
C ASP A 443 16.68 6.44 -20.16
N PHE A 444 16.80 6.41 -18.83
CA PHE A 444 16.05 7.29 -17.95
C PHE A 444 16.84 7.88 -16.79
N THR A 445 16.37 9.03 -16.31
CA THR A 445 16.82 9.71 -15.10
C THR A 445 15.63 10.24 -14.32
N ILE A 446 15.78 10.37 -13.01
CA ILE A 446 14.75 10.96 -12.16
C ILE A 446 15.09 12.44 -11.89
N ALA A 447 14.11 13.31 -12.10
CA ALA A 447 14.27 14.76 -12.06
C ALA A 447 13.06 15.44 -11.38
N ASP A 448 13.17 16.74 -11.15
CA ASP A 448 12.00 17.56 -10.80
C ASP A 448 11.12 17.86 -12.05
N GLU A 449 10.03 18.58 -11.84
CA GLU A 449 9.08 19.00 -12.89
C GLU A 449 9.74 19.82 -14.02
N THR A 450 10.88 20.46 -13.76
CA THR A 450 11.63 21.27 -14.74
C THR A 450 12.65 20.43 -15.52
N GLY A 451 12.83 19.16 -15.16
CA GLY A 451 13.84 18.27 -15.72
C GLY A 451 15.23 18.44 -15.09
N ALA A 452 15.36 19.19 -14.00
CA ALA A 452 16.61 19.32 -13.27
C ALA A 452 16.82 18.14 -12.32
N SER A 453 18.08 17.71 -12.14
CA SER A 453 18.42 16.64 -11.22
C SER A 453 17.97 16.94 -9.80
N LEU A 454 17.41 15.94 -9.13
CA LEU A 454 17.06 16.04 -7.72
C LEU A 454 18.32 16.23 -6.87
N ARG A 455 18.45 17.40 -6.23
CA ARG A 455 19.60 17.68 -5.34
C ARG A 455 19.57 16.87 -4.04
N ARG A 456 18.38 16.45 -3.62
CA ARG A 456 18.11 15.69 -2.41
C ARG A 456 16.88 14.83 -2.65
N ILE A 457 16.80 13.72 -1.93
CA ILE A 457 15.58 12.90 -1.87
C ILE A 457 14.45 13.78 -1.32
N PRO A 458 13.30 13.88 -2.02
CA PRO A 458 12.18 14.69 -1.55
C PRO A 458 11.58 14.12 -0.27
N SER A 459 11.07 15.02 0.58
CA SER A 459 10.35 14.62 1.79
C SER A 459 9.03 13.91 1.43
N PRO A 460 8.65 12.85 2.14
CA PRO A 460 7.35 12.22 1.98
C PRO A 460 6.23 13.12 2.51
N ASN A 461 5.10 13.13 1.81
CA ASN A 461 3.87 13.79 2.22
C ASN A 461 3.16 12.99 3.31
N VAL A 462 3.49 13.28 4.55
CA VAL A 462 2.98 12.57 5.75
C VAL A 462 1.50 12.87 6.08
N VAL A 463 0.79 13.61 5.24
CA VAL A 463 -0.67 13.79 5.33
C VAL A 463 -1.41 12.52 4.86
N GLN A 464 -0.77 11.72 4.01
CA GLN A 464 -1.33 10.47 3.50
C GLN A 464 -1.16 9.35 4.53
N LEU A 465 -2.13 9.21 5.45
CA LEU A 465 -2.09 8.21 6.53
C LEU A 465 -2.41 6.77 6.08
N PHE A 466 -2.76 6.57 4.80
CA PHE A 466 -3.41 5.36 4.29
C PHE A 466 -2.60 4.57 3.28
N LYS A 467 -1.54 5.19 2.78
CA LYS A 467 -0.68 4.66 1.74
C LYS A 467 0.76 5.04 2.01
N LEU A 468 1.68 4.33 1.36
CA LEU A 468 3.06 4.80 1.31
C LEU A 468 3.05 6.22 0.71
N PRO A 469 3.60 7.22 1.42
CA PRO A 469 3.38 8.62 1.05
C PRO A 469 4.04 8.96 -0.28
N GLU A 470 3.36 9.74 -1.11
CA GLU A 470 3.98 10.43 -2.26
C GLU A 470 4.91 11.56 -1.78
N PRO A 471 5.85 12.04 -2.60
CA PRO A 471 6.69 13.18 -2.24
C PRO A 471 5.89 14.48 -2.12
N GLU A 472 6.35 15.41 -1.29
CA GLU A 472 5.73 16.75 -1.15
C GLU A 472 5.77 17.57 -2.45
N ARG A 473 6.71 17.25 -3.34
CA ARG A 473 6.87 17.90 -4.65
C ARG A 473 6.82 16.85 -5.75
N PRO A 474 6.23 17.16 -6.92
CA PRO A 474 6.21 16.26 -8.06
C PRO A 474 7.62 15.82 -8.44
N VAL A 475 7.74 14.54 -8.78
CA VAL A 475 8.97 13.93 -9.27
C VAL A 475 8.67 13.34 -10.63
N HIS A 476 9.55 13.58 -11.59
CA HIS A 476 9.38 13.17 -12.97
C HIS A 476 10.45 12.15 -13.38
N ILE A 477 10.08 11.27 -14.30
CA ILE A 477 11.02 10.45 -15.05
C ILE A 477 11.27 11.11 -16.40
N GLN A 478 12.53 11.46 -16.65
CA GLN A 478 13.01 11.89 -17.97
C GLN A 478 13.48 10.64 -18.72
N TYR A 479 12.97 10.41 -19.93
CA TYR A 479 13.28 9.20 -20.68
C TYR A 479 13.57 9.48 -22.15
N ARG A 480 14.38 8.62 -22.75
CA ARG A 480 14.63 8.54 -24.19
C ARG A 480 14.69 7.09 -24.61
N ALA A 481 13.95 6.74 -25.66
CA ALA A 481 13.94 5.40 -26.21
C ALA A 481 15.32 5.03 -26.78
N ARG A 482 15.75 3.80 -26.51
CA ARG A 482 17.01 3.25 -27.03
C ARG A 482 16.91 3.02 -28.54
N LYS A 483 17.98 3.33 -29.27
CA LYS A 483 18.04 3.10 -30.73
C LYS A 483 18.01 1.59 -31.02
N GLY A 484 17.16 1.16 -31.95
CA GLY A 484 17.05 -0.24 -32.40
C GLY A 484 15.86 -1.05 -31.84
N HIS A 485 15.17 -0.57 -30.80
CA HIS A 485 14.06 -1.28 -30.16
C HIS A 485 12.69 -0.68 -30.53
N SER A 486 12.45 -0.41 -31.83
CA SER A 486 11.36 0.49 -32.25
C SER A 486 9.93 -0.07 -32.10
N THR A 487 9.72 -1.31 -31.69
CA THR A 487 8.38 -1.89 -31.49
C THR A 487 8.45 -3.01 -30.45
N TYR A 488 7.45 -3.06 -29.58
CA TYR A 488 7.22 -4.14 -28.62
C TYR A 488 6.75 -5.44 -29.29
#